data_AF-A0A7J6SD28-F1
#
_entry.id   AF-A0A7J6SD28-F1
#
_cell.length_a   1.000
_cell.length_b   1.000
_cell.length_c   1.000
_cell.angle_alpha   90.00
_cell.angle_beta   90.00
_cell.angle_gamma   90.00
#
_symmetry.space_group_name_H-M   'P 1'
#
loop_
_entity.id
_entity.type
_entity.pdbx_description
1 polymer ?
#
loop_
_entity_poly.entity_id
_entity_poly.type
_entity_poly.pdbx_seq_one_letter_code
_entity_poly.pdbx_strand_id
1 'polypeptide(L)'
;MRGWTGAAGNKFVGLSMWETVRRLVTIGEIEEARGLLTKAKLLPEYNRRWWKVAVDALVNARRFSELAQMAEAAARSGGPPIGFEPIVALLLENQQFDLARGLVGKCKDMEQVASFYETLGMREEAMKAQQLAEQQRRSAIGGTSLLTGWSSTIAGAMRGGFTRS
;
A
#
# COMPACT_ATOMS: atom_id res chain seq x y z
N MET A 1 -28.11 19.23 6.35
CA MET A 1 -27.40 19.18 5.06
C MET A 1 -26.51 20.43 4.96
N ARG A 2 -25.19 20.30 5.19
CA ARG A 2 -24.27 21.42 4.91
C ARG A 2 -23.94 21.38 3.43
N GLY A 3 -24.64 22.23 2.66
CA GLY A 3 -24.37 22.43 1.25
C GLY A 3 -23.05 23.17 1.02
N TRP A 4 -22.52 23.01 -0.19
CA TRP A 4 -21.22 23.44 -0.71
C TRP A 4 -21.07 24.98 -0.82
N THR A 5 -21.45 25.70 0.23
CA THR A 5 -21.63 27.17 0.23
C THR A 5 -20.58 27.90 1.06
N GLY A 6 -19.53 27.20 1.51
CA GLY A 6 -18.41 27.80 2.21
C GLY A 6 -17.22 28.06 1.28
N ALA A 7 -16.92 29.35 1.08
CA ALA A 7 -15.77 29.93 0.39
C ALA A 7 -15.88 30.08 -1.14
N ALA A 8 -16.04 31.33 -1.56
CA ALA A 8 -15.83 31.80 -2.92
C ALA A 8 -14.55 31.21 -3.53
N GLY A 9 -14.65 30.46 -4.64
CA GLY A 9 -13.48 30.10 -5.47
C GLY A 9 -13.34 28.63 -5.90
N ASN A 10 -14.18 27.71 -5.46
CA ASN A 10 -14.11 26.31 -5.91
C ASN A 10 -14.85 26.09 -7.23
N LYS A 11 -14.19 26.39 -8.35
CA LYS A 11 -14.71 26.13 -9.70
C LYS A 11 -14.51 24.66 -10.06
N PHE A 12 -15.61 23.92 -10.16
CA PHE A 12 -15.61 22.52 -10.61
C PHE A 12 -15.97 22.34 -12.09
N VAL A 13 -16.70 23.31 -12.66
CA VAL A 13 -17.14 23.24 -14.07
C VAL A 13 -15.94 23.38 -15.00
N GLY A 14 -15.83 22.44 -15.95
CA GLY A 14 -14.75 22.37 -16.94
C GLY A 14 -13.56 21.50 -16.52
N LEU A 15 -13.56 20.96 -15.30
CA LEU A 15 -12.57 19.98 -14.86
C LEU A 15 -12.91 18.59 -15.36
N SER A 16 -11.89 17.80 -15.67
CA SER A 16 -12.04 16.35 -15.83
C SER A 16 -12.46 15.70 -14.51
N MET A 17 -12.92 14.44 -14.59
CA MET A 17 -13.31 13.65 -13.42
C MET A 17 -12.18 13.60 -12.37
N TRP A 18 -10.94 13.33 -12.78
CA TRP A 18 -9.82 13.19 -11.86
C TRP A 18 -9.34 14.52 -11.29
N GLU A 19 -9.49 15.62 -12.02
CA GLU A 19 -9.22 16.97 -11.49
C GLU A 19 -10.28 17.38 -10.48
N THR A 20 -11.55 17.04 -10.72
CA THR A 20 -12.64 17.23 -9.76
C THR A 20 -12.36 16.47 -8.47
N VAL A 21 -11.99 15.19 -8.58
CA VAL A 21 -11.60 14.34 -7.44
C VAL A 21 -10.41 14.94 -6.68
N ARG A 22 -9.34 15.33 -7.37
CA ARG A 22 -8.18 15.99 -6.75
C ARG A 22 -8.59 17.24 -5.98
N ARG A 23 -9.46 18.07 -6.57
CA ARG A 23 -9.96 19.30 -5.95
C ARG A 23 -10.78 18.99 -4.69
N LEU A 24 -11.68 18.02 -4.75
CA LEU A 24 -12.49 17.59 -3.60
C LEU A 24 -11.61 17.13 -2.43
N VAL A 25 -10.60 16.29 -2.70
CA VAL A 25 -9.66 15.86 -1.67
C VAL A 25 -8.88 17.03 -1.09
N THR A 26 -8.45 17.98 -1.92
CA THR A 26 -7.72 19.18 -1.47
C THR A 26 -8.56 20.02 -0.48
N ILE A 27 -9.87 20.15 -0.73
CA ILE A 27 -10.79 20.87 0.17
C ILE A 27 -11.30 20.01 1.33
N GLY A 28 -10.91 18.74 1.42
CA GLY A 28 -11.19 17.84 2.55
C GLY A 28 -12.42 16.97 2.38
N GLU A 29 -13.04 17.04 1.22
CA GLU A 29 -14.24 16.29 0.89
C GLU A 29 -13.86 14.91 0.33
N ILE A 30 -13.14 14.12 1.13
CA ILE A 30 -12.59 12.81 0.73
C ILE A 30 -13.72 11.80 0.47
N GLU A 31 -14.73 11.78 1.34
CA GLU A 31 -15.88 10.88 1.22
C GLU A 31 -16.72 11.20 -0.02
N GLU A 32 -16.91 12.49 -0.34
CA GLU A 32 -17.60 12.90 -1.56
C GLU A 32 -16.79 12.55 -2.81
N ALA A 33 -15.47 12.75 -2.78
CA ALA A 33 -14.58 12.36 -3.88
C ALA A 33 -14.64 10.84 -4.13
N ARG A 34 -14.64 10.04 -3.07
CA ARG A 34 -14.77 8.58 -3.15
C ARG A 34 -16.17 8.16 -3.60
N GLY A 35 -17.21 8.83 -3.12
CA GLY A 35 -18.60 8.61 -3.51
C GLY A 35 -18.83 8.89 -5.00
N LEU A 36 -18.21 9.96 -5.52
CA LEU A 36 -18.24 10.30 -6.95
C LEU A 36 -17.64 9.19 -7.81
N LEU A 37 -16.45 8.69 -7.46
CA LEU A 37 -15.81 7.58 -8.18
C LEU A 37 -16.59 6.27 -8.07
N THR A 38 -17.25 6.03 -6.94
CA THR A 38 -18.09 4.85 -6.71
C THR A 38 -19.33 4.89 -7.61
N LYS A 39 -20.02 6.04 -7.68
CA LYS A 39 -21.18 6.26 -8.56
C LYS A 39 -20.79 6.15 -10.03
N ALA A 40 -19.61 6.64 -10.40
CA ALA A 40 -19.05 6.52 -11.74
C ALA A 40 -18.49 5.12 -12.07
N LYS A 41 -18.52 4.17 -11.10
CA LYS A 41 -17.98 2.81 -11.22
C LYS A 41 -16.47 2.74 -11.57
N LEU A 42 -15.73 3.81 -11.29
CA LEU A 42 -14.30 3.91 -11.57
C LEU A 42 -13.44 3.35 -10.41
N LEU A 43 -13.96 3.34 -9.19
CA LEU A 43 -13.16 2.97 -8.02
C LEU A 43 -12.58 1.53 -8.08
N PRO A 44 -13.31 0.49 -8.53
CA PRO A 44 -12.76 -0.87 -8.59
C PRO A 44 -11.54 -0.99 -9.53
N GLU A 45 -11.63 -0.37 -10.72
CA GLU A 45 -10.56 -0.42 -11.72
C GLU A 45 -9.40 0.53 -11.38
N TYR A 46 -9.71 1.70 -10.84
CA TYR A 46 -8.75 2.78 -10.62
C TYR A 46 -8.40 3.00 -9.15
N ASN A 47 -8.59 1.99 -8.29
CA ASN A 47 -8.33 2.11 -6.85
C ASN A 47 -6.91 2.60 -6.55
N ARG A 48 -5.90 2.01 -7.21
CA ARG A 48 -4.50 2.44 -7.05
C ARG A 48 -4.27 3.90 -7.48
N ARG A 49 -4.96 4.36 -8.54
CA ARG A 49 -4.88 5.74 -9.03
C ARG A 49 -5.54 6.71 -8.04
N TRP A 50 -6.70 6.34 -7.49
CA TRP A 50 -7.36 7.08 -6.42
C TRP A 50 -6.41 7.34 -5.25
N TRP A 51 -5.74 6.29 -4.74
CA TRP A 51 -4.79 6.43 -3.64
C TRP A 51 -3.66 7.40 -3.96
N LYS A 52 -3.03 7.28 -5.14
CA LYS A 52 -1.98 8.24 -5.55
C LYS A 52 -2.49 9.67 -5.59
N VAL A 53 -3.63 9.91 -6.24
CA VAL A 53 -4.21 11.25 -6.37
C VAL A 53 -4.60 11.82 -5.00
N ALA A 54 -5.19 11.00 -4.13
CA ALA A 54 -5.62 11.42 -2.81
C ALA A 54 -4.42 11.76 -1.92
N VAL A 55 -3.40 10.91 -1.88
CA VAL A 55 -2.16 11.15 -1.11
C VAL A 55 -1.48 12.43 -1.61
N ASP A 56 -1.26 12.57 -2.92
CA ASP A 56 -0.65 13.77 -3.49
C ASP A 56 -1.45 15.03 -3.13
N ALA A 57 -2.78 14.99 -3.23
CA ALA A 57 -3.63 16.12 -2.92
C ALA A 57 -3.56 16.51 -1.43
N LEU A 58 -3.60 15.53 -0.53
CA LEU A 58 -3.54 15.77 0.92
C LEU A 58 -2.18 16.31 1.36
N VAL A 59 -1.08 15.78 0.80
CA VAL A 59 0.28 16.28 1.08
C VAL A 59 0.42 17.72 0.60
N ASN A 60 0.00 18.02 -0.64
CA ASN A 60 0.04 19.39 -1.18
C ASN A 60 -0.83 20.37 -0.37
N ALA A 61 -1.96 19.90 0.16
CA ALA A 61 -2.84 20.67 1.02
C ALA A 61 -2.36 20.74 2.49
N ARG A 62 -1.26 20.07 2.84
CA ARG A 62 -0.75 19.90 4.23
C ARG A 62 -1.78 19.30 5.20
N ARG A 63 -2.69 18.46 4.69
CA ARG A 63 -3.76 17.80 5.46
C ARG A 63 -3.33 16.41 5.92
N PHE A 64 -2.27 16.37 6.70
CA PHE A 64 -1.64 15.11 7.13
C PHE A 64 -2.51 14.30 8.10
N SER A 65 -3.35 14.95 8.91
CA SER A 65 -4.29 14.29 9.81
C SER A 65 -5.32 13.44 9.06
N GLU A 66 -5.84 13.95 7.95
CA GLU A 66 -6.76 13.23 7.07
C GLU A 66 -6.07 12.11 6.29
N LEU A 67 -4.83 12.33 5.86
CA LEU A 67 -4.02 11.29 5.25
C LEU A 67 -3.83 10.10 6.21
N ALA A 68 -3.51 10.38 7.47
CA ALA A 68 -3.37 9.36 8.51
C ALA A 68 -4.68 8.61 8.78
N GLN A 69 -5.80 9.34 8.88
CA GLN A 69 -7.13 8.74 9.05
C GLN A 69 -7.52 7.86 7.85
N MET A 70 -7.27 8.32 6.63
CA MET A 70 -7.54 7.55 5.41
C MET A 70 -6.72 6.26 5.38
N ALA A 71 -5.42 6.34 5.71
CA ALA A 71 -4.55 5.17 5.80
C ALA A 71 -5.01 4.20 6.91
N GLU A 72 -5.38 4.72 8.07
CA GLU A 72 -5.87 3.91 9.19
C GLU A 72 -7.18 3.19 8.87
N ALA A 73 -8.12 3.88 8.22
CA ALA A 73 -9.37 3.27 7.77
C ALA A 73 -9.10 2.10 6.81
N ALA A 74 -8.12 2.24 5.91
CA ALA A 74 -7.73 1.20 4.97
C ALA A 74 -7.04 0.00 5.63
N ALA A 75 -6.41 0.18 6.81
CA ALA A 75 -5.80 -0.93 7.54
C ALA A 75 -6.80 -2.04 7.89
N ARG A 76 -8.07 -1.68 8.13
CA ARG A 76 -9.15 -2.65 8.42
C ARG A 76 -9.54 -3.50 7.22
N SER A 77 -9.27 -3.04 6.00
CA SER A 77 -9.65 -3.69 4.75
C SER A 77 -8.45 -4.27 3.98
N GLY A 78 -7.35 -4.60 4.67
CA GLY A 78 -6.15 -5.18 4.06
C GLY A 78 -5.07 -4.17 3.66
N GLY A 79 -5.25 -2.90 4.01
CA GLY A 79 -4.30 -1.81 3.75
C GLY A 79 -4.50 -1.11 2.41
N PRO A 80 -3.82 0.03 2.20
CA PRO A 80 -3.82 0.73 0.93
C PRO A 80 -3.10 -0.11 -0.14
N PRO A 81 -3.57 -0.10 -1.40
CA PRO A 81 -2.93 -0.81 -2.52
C PRO A 81 -1.54 -0.28 -2.88
N ILE A 82 -1.15 0.88 -2.33
CA ILE A 82 0.18 1.45 -2.47
C ILE A 82 1.14 1.04 -1.34
N GLY A 83 0.65 0.37 -0.30
CA GLY A 83 1.42 0.09 0.92
C GLY A 83 1.37 1.25 1.93
N PHE A 84 1.74 0.95 3.17
CA PHE A 84 1.85 1.96 4.24
C PHE A 84 3.19 2.69 4.18
N GLU A 85 4.21 2.02 3.66
CA GLU A 85 5.59 2.47 3.52
C GLU A 85 5.71 3.84 2.83
N PRO A 86 5.14 4.07 1.61
CA PRO A 86 5.24 5.38 0.98
C PRO A 86 4.49 6.48 1.74
N ILE A 87 3.43 6.14 2.46
CA ILE A 87 2.66 7.11 3.26
C ILE A 87 3.50 7.54 4.48
N VAL A 88 4.13 6.57 5.16
CA VAL A 88 5.02 6.84 6.31
C VAL A 88 6.22 7.67 5.88
N ALA A 89 6.88 7.34 4.76
CA ALA A 89 7.99 8.11 4.23
C ALA A 89 7.61 9.59 3.99
N LEU A 90 6.46 9.84 3.34
CA LEU A 90 5.95 11.18 3.10
C LEU A 90 5.66 11.95 4.40
N LEU A 91 5.13 11.27 5.43
CA LEU A 91 4.89 11.91 6.74
C LEU A 91 6.20 12.29 7.43
N LEU A 92 7.22 11.44 7.38
CA LEU A 92 8.54 11.72 7.94
C LEU A 92 9.24 12.89 7.21
N GLU A 93 9.19 12.91 5.87
CA GLU A 93 9.73 14.01 5.06
C GLU A 93 9.07 15.36 5.40
N ASN A 94 7.79 15.35 5.76
CA ASN A 94 7.04 16.54 6.17
C ASN A 94 7.08 16.79 7.70
N GLN A 95 8.00 16.13 8.42
CA GLN A 95 8.21 16.29 9.87
C GLN A 95 6.98 15.95 10.73
N GLN A 96 6.08 15.11 10.23
CA GLN A 96 4.88 14.66 10.92
C GLN A 96 5.15 13.37 11.71
N PHE A 97 6.08 13.45 12.67
CA PHE A 97 6.58 12.29 13.40
C PHE A 97 5.51 11.57 14.22
N ASP A 98 4.59 12.31 14.85
CA ASP A 98 3.51 11.72 15.67
C ASP A 98 2.57 10.84 14.85
N LEU A 99 2.20 11.32 13.65
CA LEU A 99 1.32 10.59 12.72
C LEU A 99 2.05 9.41 12.10
N ALA A 100 3.33 9.58 11.74
CA ALA A 100 4.15 8.51 11.21
C ALA A 100 4.25 7.35 12.21
N ARG A 101 4.49 7.65 13.49
CA ARG A 101 4.61 6.65 14.57
C ARG A 101 3.41 5.72 14.66
N GLY A 102 2.19 6.24 14.49
CA GLY A 102 0.96 5.43 14.52
C GLY A 102 0.80 4.48 13.33
N LEU A 103 1.54 4.70 12.24
CA LEU A 103 1.44 3.93 11.00
C LEU A 103 2.62 2.99 10.77
N VAL A 104 3.81 3.26 11.32
CA VAL A 104 5.04 2.45 11.10
C VAL A 104 4.80 0.97 11.41
N GLY A 105 4.10 0.65 12.50
CA GLY A 105 3.83 -0.75 12.88
C GLY A 105 2.90 -1.53 11.92
N LYS A 106 2.30 -0.86 10.94
CA LYS A 106 1.41 -1.47 9.93
C LYS A 106 2.12 -1.78 8.62
N CYS A 107 3.37 -1.34 8.46
CA CYS A 107 4.21 -1.67 7.31
C CYS A 107 4.58 -3.16 7.31
N LYS A 108 4.73 -3.73 6.11
CA LYS A 108 5.07 -5.15 5.93
C LYS A 108 6.57 -5.36 5.87
N ASP A 109 7.29 -4.40 5.28
CA ASP A 109 8.74 -4.45 5.13
C ASP A 109 9.42 -4.02 6.44
N MET A 110 9.93 -5.00 7.18
CA MET A 110 10.58 -4.78 8.48
C MET A 110 11.93 -4.04 8.36
N GLU A 111 12.59 -4.11 7.20
CA GLU A 111 13.86 -3.41 6.96
C GLU A 111 13.62 -1.90 6.81
N GLN A 112 12.59 -1.51 6.07
CA GLN A 112 12.16 -0.11 6.00
C GLN A 112 11.62 0.40 7.34
N VAL A 113 10.87 -0.43 8.06
CA VAL A 113 10.38 -0.11 9.42
C VAL A 113 11.53 0.21 10.38
N ALA A 114 12.62 -0.56 10.34
CA ALA A 114 13.80 -0.27 11.14
C ALA A 114 14.38 1.12 10.83
N SER A 115 14.55 1.45 9.55
CA SER A 115 15.03 2.77 9.11
C SER A 115 14.08 3.91 9.55
N PHE A 116 12.77 3.69 9.48
CA PHE A 116 11.78 4.65 9.97
C PHE A 116 11.85 4.85 11.49
N TYR A 117 12.02 3.78 12.28
CA TYR A 117 12.19 3.91 13.73
C TYR A 117 13.51 4.59 14.11
N GLU A 118 14.59 4.39 13.36
CA GLU A 118 15.83 5.14 13.55
C GLU A 118 15.61 6.64 13.31
N THR A 119 14.90 6.99 12.24
CA THR A 119 14.56 8.39 11.91
C THR A 119 13.67 9.02 12.99
N LEU A 120 12.81 8.25 13.64
CA LEU A 120 11.98 8.67 14.77
C LEU A 120 12.73 8.74 16.12
N GLY A 121 14.01 8.39 16.16
CA GLY A 121 14.81 8.34 17.41
C GLY A 121 14.47 7.16 18.31
N MET A 122 13.69 6.20 17.82
CA MET A 122 13.15 5.04 18.54
C MET A 122 14.10 3.84 18.43
N ARG A 123 15.28 3.96 19.04
CA ARG A 123 16.42 3.04 18.85
C ARG A 123 16.14 1.59 19.28
N GLU A 124 15.36 1.39 20.34
CA GLU A 124 15.01 0.04 20.80
C GLU A 124 14.03 -0.66 19.86
N GLU A 125 13.05 0.07 19.32
CA GLU A 125 12.07 -0.47 18.37
C GLU A 125 12.72 -0.71 17.00
N ALA A 126 13.67 0.14 16.60
CA ALA A 126 14.52 -0.09 15.43
C ALA A 126 15.31 -1.40 15.54
N MET A 127 15.99 -1.64 16.67
CA MET A 127 16.73 -2.90 16.88
C MET A 127 15.82 -4.13 16.83
N LYS A 128 14.63 -4.06 17.43
CA LYS A 128 13.64 -5.16 17.35
C LYS A 128 13.19 -5.41 15.92
N ALA A 129 12.91 -4.36 15.15
CA ALA A 129 12.55 -4.47 13.74
C ALA A 129 13.68 -5.07 12.89
N GLN A 130 14.94 -4.67 13.12
CA GLN A 130 16.10 -5.25 12.45
C GLN A 130 16.25 -6.75 12.73
N GLN A 131 16.07 -7.17 13.99
CA GLN A 131 16.12 -8.58 14.36
C GLN A 131 15.01 -9.40 13.66
N LEU A 132 13.80 -8.84 13.55
CA LEU A 132 12.70 -9.46 12.83
C LEU A 132 12.96 -9.53 11.31
N ALA A 133 13.50 -8.45 10.73
CA ALA A 133 13.89 -8.43 9.32
C ALA A 133 14.96 -9.50 9.01
N GLU A 134 15.97 -9.63 9.87
CA GLU A 134 17.02 -10.65 9.74
C GLU A 134 16.48 -12.08 9.94
N GLN A 135 15.53 -12.29 10.86
CA GLN A 135 14.84 -13.57 10.99
C GLN A 135 14.05 -13.92 9.73
N GLN A 136 13.30 -12.97 9.18
CA GLN A 136 12.56 -13.15 7.91
C GLN A 136 13.52 -13.52 6.78
N ARG A 137 14.65 -12.81 6.66
CA ARG A 137 15.69 -13.05 5.66
C ARG A 137 16.30 -14.45 5.81
N ARG A 138 16.62 -14.88 7.04
CA ARG A 138 17.15 -16.23 7.33
C ARG A 138 16.14 -17.32 7.01
N SER A 139 14.87 -17.14 7.34
CA SER A 139 13.81 -18.10 7.01
C SER A 139 13.54 -18.21 5.50
N ALA A 140 13.68 -17.11 4.75
CA ALA A 140 13.55 -17.12 3.29
C ALA A 140 14.68 -17.90 2.60
N ILE A 141 15.90 -17.83 3.14
CA ILE A 141 17.07 -18.56 2.60
C ILE A 141 17.01 -20.06 2.95
N GLY A 142 16.38 -20.44 4.06
CA GLY A 142 16.19 -21.84 4.47
C GLY A 142 15.12 -22.62 3.70
N GLY A 143 14.30 -21.96 2.86
CA GLY A 143 13.20 -22.58 2.09
C GLY A 143 13.60 -23.13 0.71
N THR A 144 14.85 -22.97 0.29
CA THR A 144 15.31 -23.32 -1.06
C THR A 144 16.04 -24.67 -1.12
N SER A 145 15.54 -25.68 -0.42
CA SER A 145 16.00 -27.07 -0.58
C SER A 145 14.82 -28.02 -0.45
N LEU A 146 14.78 -29.05 -1.32
CA LEU A 146 13.81 -30.15 -1.45
C LEU A 146 12.80 -30.12 -2.62
N LEU A 147 13.17 -29.61 -3.81
CA LEU A 147 12.46 -29.98 -5.06
C LEU A 147 13.38 -30.42 -6.22
N THR A 148 14.59 -30.88 -5.94
CA THR A 148 15.41 -31.63 -6.90
C THR A 148 15.54 -33.06 -6.42
N GLY A 149 14.61 -33.94 -6.78
CA GLY A 149 14.70 -35.32 -6.27
C GLY A 149 13.64 -36.33 -6.65
N TRP A 150 12.90 -36.18 -7.75
CA TRP A 150 12.21 -37.32 -8.37
C TRP A 150 12.13 -37.13 -9.88
N SER A 151 13.14 -37.61 -10.59
CA SER A 151 12.93 -38.13 -11.94
C SER A 151 13.51 -39.53 -11.96
N SER A 152 12.64 -40.49 -11.68
CA SER A 152 12.94 -41.91 -11.65
C SER A 152 13.47 -42.38 -12.99
N THR A 153 14.58 -43.12 -12.91
CA THR A 153 15.12 -44.05 -13.88
C THR A 153 14.02 -44.81 -14.63
N ILE A 154 13.93 -44.63 -15.95
CA ILE A 154 13.37 -45.64 -16.85
C ILE A 154 14.52 -46.08 -17.75
N ALA A 155 15.21 -47.14 -17.30
CA ALA A 155 16.18 -47.87 -18.08
C ALA A 155 15.75 -49.34 -18.11
N GLY A 156 15.68 -49.89 -19.33
CA GLY A 156 15.47 -51.31 -19.63
C GLY A 156 14.01 -51.68 -19.89
N ALA A 157 13.66 -52.59 -20.79
CA ALA A 157 14.44 -53.36 -21.74
C ALA A 157 13.44 -54.06 -22.70
N MET A 158 13.73 -53.99 -23.99
CA MET A 158 13.72 -55.10 -24.96
C MET A 158 12.66 -56.23 -24.93
N ARG A 159 12.24 -56.57 -26.16
CA ARG A 159 11.75 -57.85 -26.73
C ARG A 159 10.25 -58.15 -26.66
N GLY A 160 9.73 -58.50 -27.84
CA GLY A 160 8.64 -59.45 -27.98
C GLY A 160 7.66 -59.07 -29.07
N GLY A 161 7.99 -59.38 -30.33
CA GLY A 161 7.00 -59.41 -31.39
C GLY A 161 6.03 -60.58 -31.20
N PHE A 162 4.76 -60.39 -31.56
CA PHE A 162 3.90 -61.48 -31.99
C PHE A 162 2.72 -60.95 -32.82
N THR A 163 2.29 -61.79 -33.75
CA THR A 163 1.55 -61.53 -34.99
C THR A 163 0.02 -61.58 -34.86
N ARG A 164 -0.65 -60.94 -35.84
CA ARG A 164 -1.92 -61.29 -36.54
C ARG A 164 -3.04 -62.00 -35.77
N SER A 165 -4.26 -61.48 -35.92
CA SER A 165 -5.22 -61.95 -36.95
C SER A 165 -6.23 -60.85 -37.26
#